data_AF-A0A812TMF8-F1
#
_entry.id   AF-A0A812TMF8-F1
#
_cell.length_a   1.000
_cell.length_b   1.000
_cell.length_c   1.000
_cell.angle_alpha   90.00
_cell.angle_beta   90.00
_cell.angle_gamma   90.00
#
_symmetry.space_group_name_H-M   'P 1'
#
loop_
_entity.id
_entity.type
_entity.pdbx_description
1 polymer ?
#
loop_
_entity_poly.entity_id
_entity_poly.type
_entity_poly.pdbx_seq_one_letter_code
_entity_poly.pdbx_strand_id
1 'polypeptide(L)'
;MASDAKEWLQPAADRPEAKRRRLLAVTSSPRLAPASPAPSIYSDGEILEWWTPGQVHADSPIRLALHEMQKYLADWQASTKDVFWQRKSNKAVLSILLCRSENGDWCTYHGMNTEVSLPSGSVCAERAAIVRAASDFRHAKDIVLIATLDPADKLNPLWPCEVCQSWLSKLRQENPDMMVIAFASLECHRFAVRVNGEIVEPPKQPQATPSPNEALSGSIWPELVELAEGTTEYPWDCKDVVYVDGAWNFFHPGHQRILREAKQRGSHVLVGIHSDATLNDLFGKPSHENFVTRFGRILQNRFVSFVLKDAPWVVPQDLIQALCIKKVVTGSVDKVTDCGKVLIDELSYDPYKVPRDLGILEVINSQDSITETSFQEEHKTRALQGVSP
;
A
#
# COMPACT_ATOMS: atom_id res chain seq x y z
N MET A 1 41.02 61.38 -2.73
CA MET A 1 41.70 60.91 -1.51
C MET A 1 42.50 59.67 -1.91
N ALA A 2 43.81 59.86 -2.11
CA ALA A 2 44.76 58.88 -2.64
C ALA A 2 45.19 57.92 -1.50
N SER A 3 45.08 56.60 -1.67
CA SER A 3 46.07 55.65 -2.23
C SER A 3 46.93 54.97 -1.15
N ASP A 4 46.87 53.63 -1.19
CA ASP A 4 47.97 52.68 -1.03
C ASP A 4 48.57 52.37 0.35
N ALA A 5 48.22 51.14 0.78
CA ALA A 5 49.13 50.00 0.95
C ALA A 5 50.47 50.22 1.69
N LYS A 6 50.65 49.45 2.78
CA LYS A 6 51.80 48.56 3.02
C LYS A 6 51.77 48.05 4.46
N GLU A 7 51.64 46.75 4.64
CA GLU A 7 52.32 46.07 5.74
C GLU A 7 52.68 44.65 5.30
N TRP A 8 53.87 44.52 4.73
CA TRP A 8 54.57 43.26 4.57
C TRP A 8 55.95 43.41 5.24
N LEU A 9 56.26 42.41 6.07
CA LEU A 9 57.59 41.91 6.45
C LEU A 9 58.33 42.61 7.61
N GLN A 10 58.47 41.86 8.72
CA GLN A 10 59.76 41.74 9.40
C GLN A 10 60.24 40.27 9.32
N PRO A 11 61.53 40.02 9.05
CA PRO A 11 62.07 38.66 8.93
C PRO A 11 62.59 38.17 10.30
N ALA A 12 62.18 36.98 10.72
CA ALA A 12 62.81 36.26 11.82
C ALA A 12 63.70 35.15 11.27
N ALA A 13 64.94 35.14 11.77
CA ALA A 13 66.09 34.36 11.34
C ALA A 13 66.00 32.85 11.58
N ASP A 14 66.73 32.12 10.73
CA ASP A 14 67.31 30.78 10.84
C ASP A 14 66.72 29.78 11.84
N ARG A 15 66.06 28.74 11.29
CA ARG A 15 65.97 27.40 11.90
C ARG A 15 66.14 26.32 10.83
N PRO A 16 66.79 25.19 11.18
CA PRO A 16 67.46 24.31 10.22
C PRO A 16 66.49 23.48 9.37
N GLU A 17 66.90 23.19 8.14
CA GLU A 17 66.19 22.37 7.14
C GLU A 17 65.84 20.97 7.68
N ALA A 18 64.65 20.84 8.26
CA ALA A 18 64.03 19.55 8.45
C ALA A 18 63.39 19.12 7.12
N LYS A 19 64.01 18.15 6.42
CA LYS A 19 63.42 17.45 5.28
C LYS A 19 62.02 16.94 5.65
N ARG A 20 60.97 17.70 5.32
CA ARG A 20 59.59 17.23 5.36
C ARG A 20 59.42 16.18 4.27
N ARG A 21 59.59 14.91 4.63
CA ARG A 21 59.02 13.80 3.87
C ARG A 21 57.51 14.07 3.76
N ARG A 22 57.04 14.43 2.56
CA ARG A 22 55.62 14.31 2.23
C ARG A 22 55.29 12.83 2.31
N LEU A 23 54.72 12.40 3.44
CA LEU A 23 53.97 11.16 3.49
C LEU A 23 52.75 11.37 2.59
N LEU A 24 52.89 11.00 1.32
CA LEU A 24 51.73 10.62 0.51
C LEU A 24 51.10 9.46 1.29
N ALA A 25 49.99 9.73 1.96
CA ALA A 25 49.11 8.68 2.43
C ALA A 25 48.58 7.97 1.19
N VAL A 26 49.33 6.98 0.71
CA VAL A 26 48.81 5.93 -0.17
C VAL A 26 47.84 5.18 0.72
N THR A 27 46.59 5.63 0.76
CA THR A 27 45.52 4.83 1.33
C THR A 27 45.42 3.60 0.45
N SER A 28 45.76 2.45 1.03
CA SER A 28 45.41 1.16 0.46
C SER A 28 43.93 1.19 0.14
N SER A 29 43.57 1.15 -1.15
CA SER A 29 42.19 1.03 -1.58
C SER A 29 41.56 -0.12 -0.78
N PRO A 30 40.40 0.09 -0.13
CA PRO A 30 39.70 -1.01 0.49
C PRO A 30 39.47 -2.08 -0.59
N ARG A 31 39.67 -3.35 -0.21
CA ARG A 31 39.39 -4.52 -1.06
C ARG A 31 38.14 -4.23 -1.87
N LEU A 32 38.24 -4.38 -3.20
CA LEU A 32 37.12 -4.38 -4.12
C LEU A 32 35.95 -5.08 -3.43
N ALA A 33 34.89 -4.32 -3.18
CA ALA A 33 33.58 -4.88 -2.91
C ALA A 33 33.30 -5.95 -3.99
N PRO A 34 32.55 -7.02 -3.65
CA PRO A 34 32.19 -8.05 -4.64
C PRO A 34 31.75 -7.35 -5.93
N ALA A 35 32.29 -7.84 -7.06
CA ALA A 35 32.13 -7.22 -8.36
C ALA A 35 30.69 -6.72 -8.53
N SER A 36 30.56 -5.42 -8.80
CA SER A 36 29.30 -4.84 -9.22
C SER A 36 28.71 -5.75 -10.30
N PRO A 37 27.44 -6.15 -10.18
CA PRO A 37 26.84 -6.97 -11.23
C PRO A 37 26.95 -6.22 -12.56
N ALA A 38 27.14 -7.01 -13.62
CA ALA A 38 27.42 -6.56 -14.99
C ALA A 38 26.47 -5.44 -15.48
N PRO A 39 26.91 -4.61 -16.45
CA PRO A 39 26.11 -3.52 -17.02
C PRO A 39 24.98 -4.08 -17.89
N SER A 40 23.92 -4.61 -17.28
CA SER A 40 22.73 -5.06 -18.00
C SER A 40 21.46 -5.20 -17.15
N ILE A 41 21.43 -4.77 -15.88
CA ILE A 41 20.24 -5.00 -15.02
C ILE A 41 19.08 -4.04 -15.36
N TYR A 42 19.29 -2.94 -16.05
CA TYR A 42 18.24 -1.91 -16.17
C TYR A 42 17.91 -1.55 -17.62
N SER A 43 17.43 -2.53 -18.38
CA SER A 43 16.75 -2.28 -19.66
C SER A 43 15.25 -2.04 -19.46
N ASP A 44 14.61 -1.27 -20.33
CA ASP A 44 13.16 -1.02 -20.35
C ASP A 44 12.31 -2.30 -20.26
N GLY A 45 12.87 -3.45 -20.64
CA GLY A 45 12.22 -4.77 -20.57
C GLY A 45 11.87 -5.29 -19.16
N GLU A 46 12.29 -4.63 -18.08
CA GLU A 46 11.88 -5.01 -16.71
C GLU A 46 10.55 -4.38 -16.27
N ILE A 47 10.08 -3.30 -16.91
CA ILE A 47 8.84 -2.63 -16.51
C ILE A 47 7.65 -3.34 -17.16
N LEU A 48 7.11 -4.34 -16.47
CA LEU A 48 5.93 -5.09 -16.92
C LEU A 48 4.64 -4.27 -16.83
N GLU A 49 4.48 -3.51 -15.74
CA GLU A 49 3.31 -2.66 -15.50
C GLU A 49 3.71 -1.26 -15.05
N TRP A 50 2.88 -0.28 -15.40
CA TRP A 50 3.11 1.14 -15.10
C TRP A 50 2.15 1.62 -14.02
N TRP A 51 2.69 2.38 -13.06
CA TRP A 51 1.88 3.11 -12.10
C TRP A 51 1.21 4.30 -12.77
N THR A 52 0.02 4.63 -12.30
CA THR A 52 -0.75 5.81 -12.70
C THR A 52 -1.06 6.66 -11.46
N PRO A 53 -1.22 7.99 -11.61
CA PRO A 53 -1.56 8.86 -10.48
C PRO A 53 -2.82 8.41 -9.71
N GLY A 54 -3.80 7.80 -10.39
CA GLY A 54 -5.03 7.31 -9.78
C GLY A 54 -4.85 6.13 -8.81
N GLN A 55 -3.73 5.41 -8.90
CA GLN A 55 -3.38 4.30 -7.99
C GLN A 55 -2.70 4.78 -6.70
N VAL A 56 -2.38 6.08 -6.60
CA VAL A 56 -1.59 6.63 -5.50
C VAL A 56 -2.46 7.54 -4.63
N HIS A 57 -2.43 7.28 -3.32
CA HIS A 57 -3.10 8.12 -2.31
C HIS A 57 -2.69 9.60 -2.45
N ALA A 58 -3.65 10.52 -2.27
CA ALA A 58 -3.45 11.96 -2.50
C ALA A 58 -2.28 12.55 -1.70
N ASP A 59 -2.12 12.12 -0.45
CA ASP A 59 -1.09 12.62 0.47
C ASP A 59 0.26 11.86 0.39
N SER A 60 0.41 10.95 -0.58
CA SER A 60 1.64 10.18 -0.75
C SER A 60 2.81 11.05 -1.24
N PRO A 61 4.06 10.80 -0.80
CA PRO A 61 5.24 11.44 -1.37
C PRO A 61 5.34 11.26 -2.89
N ILE A 62 4.80 10.16 -3.44
CA ILE A 62 4.77 9.93 -4.88
C ILE A 62 3.92 11.01 -5.56
N ARG A 63 2.72 11.33 -5.05
CA ARG A 63 1.85 12.38 -5.62
C ARG A 63 2.55 13.74 -5.62
N LEU A 64 3.22 14.06 -4.52
CA LEU A 64 4.02 15.29 -4.42
C LEU A 64 5.15 15.31 -5.46
N ALA A 65 5.83 14.17 -5.66
CA ALA A 65 6.88 14.05 -6.66
C ALA A 65 6.36 14.27 -8.09
N LEU A 66 5.19 13.71 -8.43
CA LEU A 66 4.58 13.90 -9.75
C LEU A 66 4.32 15.40 -10.01
N HIS A 67 3.68 16.07 -9.03
CA HIS A 67 3.36 17.49 -9.14
C HIS A 67 4.63 18.35 -9.23
N GLU A 68 5.62 18.08 -8.38
CA GLU A 68 6.86 18.83 -8.34
C GLU A 68 7.71 18.63 -9.60
N MET A 69 7.74 17.42 -10.17
CA MET A 69 8.45 17.18 -11.43
C MET A 69 7.79 17.94 -12.59
N GLN A 70 6.47 17.91 -12.69
CA GLN A 70 5.74 18.68 -13.71
C GLN A 70 5.99 20.18 -13.59
N LYS A 71 5.98 20.70 -12.35
CA LYS A 71 6.30 22.10 -12.07
C LYS A 71 7.75 22.42 -12.46
N TYR A 72 8.71 21.59 -12.06
CA TYR A 72 10.11 21.81 -12.38
C TYR A 72 10.37 21.75 -13.90
N LEU A 73 9.71 20.83 -14.61
CA LEU A 73 9.76 20.77 -16.07
C LEU A 73 9.22 22.05 -16.71
N ALA A 74 8.08 22.57 -16.24
CA ALA A 74 7.49 23.81 -16.74
C ALA A 74 8.40 25.02 -16.48
N ASP A 75 8.95 25.13 -15.27
CA ASP A 75 9.91 26.18 -14.90
C ASP A 75 11.18 26.10 -15.76
N TRP A 76 11.70 24.89 -15.97
CA TRP A 76 12.84 24.66 -16.85
C TRP A 76 12.50 25.06 -18.29
N GLN A 77 11.36 24.66 -18.84
CA GLN A 77 10.92 25.04 -20.19
C GLN A 77 10.76 26.55 -20.35
N ALA A 78 10.26 27.26 -19.34
CA ALA A 78 10.10 28.72 -19.35
C ALA A 78 11.43 29.48 -19.17
N SER A 79 12.44 28.87 -18.55
CA SER A 79 13.73 29.51 -18.29
C SER A 79 14.59 29.71 -19.56
N THR A 80 15.51 30.68 -19.53
CA THR A 80 16.59 30.79 -20.50
C THR A 80 17.75 29.85 -20.11
N LYS A 81 18.20 29.01 -21.05
CA LYS A 81 19.23 27.99 -20.77
C LYS A 81 20.60 28.49 -21.22
N ASP A 82 21.57 28.38 -20.33
CA ASP A 82 22.98 28.56 -20.69
C ASP A 82 23.55 27.25 -21.23
N VAL A 83 24.02 27.29 -22.48
CA VAL A 83 24.63 26.15 -23.18
C VAL A 83 25.88 25.61 -22.48
N PHE A 84 26.50 26.39 -21.60
CA PHE A 84 27.69 25.97 -20.86
C PHE A 84 27.45 24.74 -19.98
N TRP A 85 26.28 24.63 -19.33
CA TRP A 85 26.03 23.60 -18.33
C TRP A 85 25.93 22.19 -18.92
N GLN A 86 25.42 22.06 -20.16
CA GLN A 86 25.35 20.80 -20.91
C GLN A 86 26.24 20.83 -22.17
N ARG A 87 27.38 21.51 -22.11
CA ARG A 87 28.23 21.82 -23.27
C ARG A 87 28.80 20.64 -24.06
N LYS A 88 28.83 19.42 -23.52
CA LYS A 88 29.40 18.24 -24.20
C LYS A 88 28.32 17.46 -24.92
N SER A 89 27.24 17.10 -24.22
CA SER A 89 26.16 16.28 -24.77
C SER A 89 25.02 17.08 -25.38
N ASN A 90 24.87 18.34 -24.95
CA ASN A 90 23.72 19.21 -25.22
C ASN A 90 22.39 18.59 -24.74
N LYS A 91 22.45 17.71 -23.71
CA LYS A 91 21.30 17.02 -23.13
C LYS A 91 21.15 17.40 -21.66
N ALA A 92 20.02 17.98 -21.32
CA ALA A 92 19.63 18.21 -19.94
C ALA A 92 18.95 16.96 -19.37
N VAL A 93 19.13 16.73 -18.08
CA VAL A 93 18.40 15.76 -17.28
C VAL A 93 17.99 16.49 -16.01
N LEU A 94 16.73 16.35 -15.63
CA LEU A 94 16.15 16.95 -14.44
C LEU A 94 15.98 15.86 -13.37
N SER A 95 16.22 16.23 -12.12
CA SER A 95 15.93 15.37 -10.99
C SER A 95 15.27 16.16 -9.87
N ILE A 96 14.35 15.53 -9.17
CA ILE A 96 13.79 16.02 -7.92
C ILE A 96 14.13 15.04 -6.81
N LEU A 97 14.31 15.58 -5.61
CA LEU A 97 14.53 14.81 -4.39
C LEU A 97 13.59 15.33 -3.30
N LEU A 98 12.88 14.42 -2.65
CA LEU A 98 11.98 14.71 -1.54
C LEU A 98 12.62 14.28 -0.23
N CYS A 99 12.63 15.21 0.72
CA CYS A 99 12.98 14.95 2.12
C CYS A 99 11.79 15.21 3.03
N ARG A 100 11.79 14.55 4.19
CA ARG A 100 10.93 14.91 5.31
C ARG A 100 11.67 15.84 6.27
N SER A 101 11.04 16.93 6.68
CA SER A 101 11.58 17.85 7.66
C SER A 101 11.38 17.32 9.09
N GLU A 102 12.11 17.87 10.06
CA GLU A 102 11.95 17.54 11.49
C GLU A 102 10.52 17.80 12.00
N ASN A 103 9.86 18.82 11.43
CA ASN A 103 8.47 19.17 11.74
C ASN A 103 7.45 18.27 11.04
N GLY A 104 7.90 17.31 10.22
CA GLY A 104 7.05 16.42 9.45
C GLY A 104 6.66 16.93 8.05
N ASP A 105 6.96 18.18 7.72
CA ASP A 105 6.70 18.80 6.42
C ASP A 105 7.56 18.22 5.29
N TRP A 106 7.10 18.36 4.05
CA TRP A 106 7.85 17.95 2.86
C TRP A 106 8.80 19.06 2.37
N CYS A 107 10.01 18.68 1.98
CA CYS A 107 11.00 19.57 1.36
C CYS A 107 11.41 19.01 0.01
N THR A 108 11.41 19.84 -1.03
CA THR A 108 11.76 19.46 -2.40
C THR A 108 13.08 20.11 -2.81
N TYR A 109 13.94 19.34 -3.47
CA TYR A 109 15.22 19.83 -4.01
C TYR A 109 15.34 19.44 -5.47
N HIS A 110 15.69 20.41 -6.31
CA HIS A 110 15.88 20.21 -7.73
C HIS A 110 17.35 20.02 -8.07
N GLY A 111 17.63 19.19 -9.06
CA GLY A 111 18.95 18.97 -9.61
C GLY A 111 18.90 18.91 -11.13
N MET A 112 19.96 19.41 -11.76
CA MET A 112 20.18 19.32 -13.20
C MET A 112 21.61 18.84 -13.44
N ASN A 113 21.81 17.98 -14.45
CA ASN A 113 23.15 17.52 -14.79
C ASN A 113 24.03 18.69 -15.25
N THR A 114 25.32 18.67 -14.88
CA THR A 114 26.30 19.68 -15.30
C THR A 114 27.59 19.04 -15.79
N GLU A 115 28.11 19.54 -16.91
CA GLU A 115 29.24 18.94 -17.65
C GLU A 115 30.50 19.81 -17.59
N VAL A 116 30.70 20.46 -16.44
CA VAL A 116 31.93 21.19 -16.12
C VAL A 116 33.08 20.18 -16.14
N SER A 117 34.17 20.48 -16.85
CA SER A 117 35.26 19.52 -17.07
C SER A 117 36.10 19.35 -15.80
N LEU A 118 35.59 18.55 -14.87
CA LEU A 118 36.23 18.21 -13.60
C LEU A 118 37.00 16.89 -13.72
N PRO A 119 38.04 16.67 -12.89
CA PRO A 119 38.71 15.37 -12.79
C PRO A 119 37.75 14.22 -12.43
N SER A 120 36.68 14.52 -11.69
CA SER A 120 35.60 13.59 -11.33
C SER A 120 34.54 13.40 -12.41
N GLY A 121 34.65 14.08 -13.55
CA GLY A 121 33.69 14.04 -14.65
C GLY A 121 32.45 14.93 -14.43
N SER A 122 31.44 14.72 -15.28
CA SER A 122 30.16 15.44 -15.20
C SER A 122 29.37 15.04 -13.95
N VAL A 123 28.57 15.97 -13.41
CA VAL A 123 27.66 15.73 -12.29
C VAL A 123 26.28 15.37 -12.83
N CYS A 124 25.72 14.25 -12.39
CA CYS A 124 24.37 13.82 -12.76
C CYS A 124 23.32 14.62 -11.99
N ALA A 125 22.09 14.71 -12.52
CA ALA A 125 21.01 15.51 -11.94
C ALA A 125 20.66 15.07 -10.51
N GLU A 126 20.66 13.76 -10.27
CA GLU A 126 20.40 13.12 -8.98
C GLU A 126 21.44 13.54 -7.94
N ARG A 127 22.72 13.50 -8.31
CA ARG A 127 23.82 13.92 -7.44
C ARG A 127 23.73 15.41 -7.13
N ALA A 128 23.33 16.23 -8.10
CA ALA A 128 23.10 17.65 -7.87
C ALA A 128 21.97 17.89 -6.85
N ALA A 129 20.84 17.17 -6.98
CA ALA A 129 19.73 17.25 -6.03
C ALA A 129 20.11 16.79 -4.62
N ILE A 130 20.83 15.65 -4.51
CA ILE A 130 21.33 15.12 -3.22
C ILE A 130 22.28 16.10 -2.56
N VAL A 131 23.25 16.64 -3.30
CA VAL A 131 24.21 17.61 -2.76
C VAL A 131 23.49 18.87 -2.33
N ARG A 132 22.48 19.33 -3.08
CA ARG A 132 21.68 20.49 -2.70
C ARG A 132 20.92 20.25 -1.38
N ALA A 133 20.28 19.09 -1.21
CA ALA A 133 19.59 18.73 0.02
C ALA A 133 20.55 18.62 1.22
N ALA A 134 21.71 17.98 1.01
CA ALA A 134 22.75 17.90 2.04
C ALA A 134 23.31 19.28 2.40
N SER A 135 23.44 20.20 1.44
CA SER A 135 23.86 21.59 1.70
C SER A 135 22.83 22.39 2.49
N ASP A 136 21.58 21.93 2.50
CA ASP A 136 20.49 22.46 3.32
C ASP A 136 20.29 21.63 4.60
N PHE A 137 21.35 20.92 5.02
CA PHE A 137 21.44 20.14 6.26
C PHE A 137 20.40 19.02 6.43
N ARG A 138 19.85 18.49 5.32
CA ARG A 138 18.97 17.31 5.39
C ARG A 138 19.77 16.05 5.71
N HIS A 139 19.27 15.26 6.66
CA HIS A 139 19.89 13.98 6.98
C HIS A 139 19.57 12.94 5.91
N ALA A 140 20.47 11.99 5.70
CA ALA A 140 20.29 10.91 4.73
C ALA A 140 19.02 10.07 5.01
N LYS A 141 18.73 9.78 6.28
CA LYS A 141 17.52 9.06 6.72
C LYS A 141 16.21 9.78 6.35
N ASP A 142 16.27 11.10 6.15
CA ASP A 142 15.11 11.93 5.87
C ASP A 142 14.80 11.98 4.37
N ILE A 143 15.69 11.45 3.51
CA ILE A 143 15.50 11.38 2.06
C ILE A 143 14.54 10.22 1.75
N VAL A 144 13.39 10.53 1.16
CA VAL A 144 12.29 9.58 0.94
C VAL A 144 12.20 9.14 -0.52
N LEU A 145 12.47 10.04 -1.46
CA LEU A 145 12.22 9.78 -2.88
C LEU A 145 13.16 10.59 -3.76
N ILE A 146 13.61 9.97 -4.84
CA ILE A 146 14.29 10.65 -5.95
C ILE A 146 13.63 10.28 -7.27
N ALA A 147 13.46 11.25 -8.17
CA ALA A 147 12.91 10.99 -9.50
C ALA A 147 13.71 11.71 -10.58
N THR A 148 13.78 11.12 -11.77
CA THR A 148 14.57 11.63 -12.91
C THR A 148 13.75 11.69 -14.18
N LEU A 149 13.95 12.76 -14.96
CA LEU A 149 13.25 12.99 -16.22
C LEU A 149 14.20 13.59 -17.26
N ASP A 150 14.20 13.05 -18.47
CA ASP A 150 14.75 13.72 -19.65
C ASP A 150 13.69 14.68 -20.23
N PRO A 151 13.89 16.01 -20.16
CA PRO A 151 12.93 16.99 -20.68
C PRO A 151 12.81 16.98 -22.22
N ALA A 152 13.71 16.31 -22.94
CA ALA A 152 13.60 16.11 -24.38
C ALA A 152 12.83 14.83 -24.76
N ASP A 153 12.44 14.02 -23.77
CA ASP A 153 11.69 12.77 -23.92
C ASP A 153 12.34 11.73 -24.84
N LYS A 154 13.68 11.70 -24.90
CA LYS A 154 14.44 10.75 -25.74
C LYS A 154 15.02 9.60 -24.96
N LEU A 155 15.23 9.79 -23.66
CA LEU A 155 15.85 8.82 -22.75
C LEU A 155 14.86 8.28 -21.71
N ASN A 156 13.60 8.73 -21.73
CA ASN A 156 12.59 8.26 -20.78
C ASN A 156 12.09 6.84 -21.18
N PRO A 157 11.92 5.92 -20.22
CA PRO A 157 12.20 6.07 -18.79
C PRO A 157 13.69 6.07 -18.47
N LEU A 158 14.11 7.08 -17.69
CA LEU A 158 15.51 7.26 -17.33
C LEU A 158 15.76 6.82 -15.89
N TRP A 159 16.64 5.83 -15.71
CA TRP A 159 17.09 5.37 -14.39
C TRP A 159 18.45 5.97 -14.00
N PRO A 160 18.73 6.10 -12.70
CA PRO A 160 20.04 6.55 -12.24
C PRO A 160 21.16 5.64 -12.73
N CYS A 161 22.22 6.26 -13.25
CA CYS A 161 23.40 5.55 -13.76
C CYS A 161 24.16 4.83 -12.63
N GLU A 162 25.10 3.95 -12.97
CA GLU A 162 25.87 3.14 -12.00
C GLU A 162 26.52 3.98 -10.88
N VAL A 163 27.06 5.15 -11.21
CA VAL A 163 27.67 6.05 -10.23
C VAL A 163 26.61 6.60 -9.26
N CYS A 164 25.45 7.00 -9.77
CA CYS A 164 24.34 7.45 -8.94
C CYS A 164 23.78 6.30 -8.08
N GLN A 165 23.68 5.08 -8.62
CA GLN A 165 23.26 3.90 -7.86
C GLN A 165 24.19 3.62 -6.67
N SER A 166 25.51 3.82 -6.83
CA SER A 166 26.45 3.70 -5.71
C SER A 166 26.14 4.71 -4.59
N TRP A 167 25.74 5.93 -4.91
CA TRP A 167 25.30 6.92 -3.92
C TRP A 167 23.98 6.51 -3.27
N LEU A 168 23.00 6.14 -4.08
CA LEU A 168 21.68 5.71 -3.60
C LEU A 168 21.79 4.48 -2.69
N SER A 169 22.72 3.56 -2.97
CA SER A 169 22.96 2.37 -2.11
C SER A 169 23.42 2.75 -0.70
N LYS A 170 24.15 3.86 -0.53
CA LYS A 170 24.57 4.36 0.79
C LYS A 170 23.42 5.07 1.49
N LEU A 171 22.62 5.85 0.75
CA LEU A 171 21.43 6.49 1.31
C LEU A 171 20.40 5.45 1.78
N ARG A 172 20.25 4.34 1.05
CA ARG A 172 19.37 3.22 1.42
C ARG A 172 19.76 2.54 2.73
N GLN A 173 21.03 2.60 3.14
CA GLN A 173 21.43 2.07 4.45
C GLN A 173 20.81 2.88 5.60
N GLU A 174 20.54 4.17 5.36
CA GLU A 174 19.92 5.07 6.32
C GLU A 174 18.38 5.09 6.19
N ASN A 175 17.85 4.91 4.98
CA ASN A 175 16.41 4.75 4.71
C ASN A 175 16.16 3.64 3.66
N PRO A 176 15.90 2.39 4.08
CA PRO A 176 15.66 1.27 3.17
C PRO A 176 14.44 1.43 2.25
N ASP A 177 13.43 2.20 2.71
CA ASP A 177 12.17 2.43 1.99
C ASP A 177 12.27 3.59 0.98
N MET A 178 13.46 4.15 0.77
CA MET A 178 13.68 5.23 -0.19
C MET A 178 13.32 4.78 -1.63
N MET A 179 12.47 5.57 -2.27
CA MET A 179 11.94 5.30 -3.60
C MET A 179 12.77 5.96 -4.69
N VAL A 180 12.92 5.28 -5.84
CA VAL A 180 13.45 5.84 -7.08
C VAL A 180 12.37 5.77 -8.14
N ILE A 181 12.03 6.89 -8.76
CA ILE A 181 10.98 6.97 -9.79
C ILE A 181 11.58 7.29 -11.15
N ALA A 182 11.17 6.54 -12.17
CA ALA A 182 11.38 6.87 -13.57
C ALA A 182 10.04 7.08 -14.27
N PHE A 183 9.95 8.14 -15.08
CA PHE A 183 8.74 8.50 -15.80
C PHE A 183 8.74 7.93 -17.21
N ALA A 184 7.58 7.47 -17.69
CA ALA A 184 7.45 6.98 -19.07
C ALA A 184 7.56 8.11 -20.10
N SER A 185 7.08 9.30 -19.73
CA SER A 185 6.94 10.47 -20.60
C SER A 185 6.88 11.77 -19.79
N LEU A 186 6.92 12.90 -20.49
CA LEU A 186 6.89 14.25 -19.89
C LEU A 186 5.64 14.53 -19.05
N GLU A 187 4.50 13.91 -19.35
CA GLU A 187 3.25 14.13 -18.62
C GLU A 187 3.30 13.56 -17.20
N CYS A 188 4.27 12.69 -16.87
CA CYS A 188 4.37 12.01 -15.58
C CYS A 188 3.11 11.20 -15.19
N HIS A 189 2.23 10.87 -16.15
CA HIS A 189 1.02 10.08 -15.92
C HIS A 189 1.29 8.58 -15.83
N ARG A 190 2.44 8.13 -16.33
CA ARG A 190 2.90 6.75 -16.23
C ARG A 190 4.31 6.77 -15.68
N PHE A 191 4.56 6.01 -14.63
CA PHE A 191 5.86 5.94 -13.98
C PHE A 191 6.10 4.55 -13.39
N ALA A 192 7.37 4.24 -13.15
CA ALA A 192 7.80 3.04 -12.47
C ALA A 192 8.49 3.42 -11.16
N VAL A 193 8.29 2.62 -10.12
CA VAL A 193 8.86 2.84 -8.78
C VAL A 193 9.81 1.72 -8.47
N ARG A 194 11.00 2.04 -7.98
CA ARG A 194 11.94 1.09 -7.38
C ARG A 194 12.13 1.37 -5.90
N VAL A 195 12.06 0.31 -5.09
CA VAL A 195 12.39 0.32 -3.67
C VAL A 195 13.47 -0.73 -3.45
N ASN A 196 14.52 -0.38 -2.70
CA ASN A 196 15.70 -1.24 -2.53
C ASN A 196 16.36 -1.75 -3.84
N GLY A 197 16.13 -1.07 -4.97
CA GLY A 197 16.66 -1.47 -6.29
C GLY A 197 15.76 -2.41 -7.09
N GLU A 198 14.68 -2.93 -6.51
CA GLU A 198 13.70 -3.79 -7.18
C GLU A 198 12.51 -2.98 -7.68
N ILE A 199 11.95 -3.35 -8.84
CA ILE A 199 10.74 -2.72 -9.37
C ILE A 199 9.54 -3.16 -8.52
N VAL A 200 8.76 -2.19 -8.06
CA VAL A 200 7.53 -2.42 -7.32
C VAL A 200 6.35 -2.40 -8.30
N GLU A 201 5.54 -3.45 -8.28
CA GLU A 201 4.31 -3.51 -9.06
C GLU A 201 3.31 -2.44 -8.58
N PRO A 202 2.54 -1.82 -9.49
CA PRO A 202 1.52 -0.87 -9.09
C PRO A 202 0.49 -1.55 -8.19
N PRO A 203 0.01 -0.88 -7.12
CA PRO A 203 -1.08 -1.43 -6.35
C PRO A 203 -2.25 -1.62 -7.31
N LYS A 204 -2.79 -2.85 -7.30
CA LYS A 204 -4.02 -3.15 -8.03
C LYS A 204 -5.02 -2.10 -7.61
N GLN A 205 -5.43 -1.27 -8.56
CA GLN A 205 -6.48 -0.29 -8.34
C GLN A 205 -7.62 -1.08 -7.67
N PRO A 206 -8.16 -0.65 -6.52
CA PRO A 206 -9.43 -1.23 -6.09
C PRO A 206 -10.34 -1.04 -7.30
N GLN A 207 -10.71 -2.15 -7.94
CA GLN A 207 -11.54 -2.10 -9.12
C GLN A 207 -12.69 -1.18 -8.74
N ALA A 208 -12.93 -0.14 -9.55
CA ALA A 208 -14.14 0.64 -9.39
C ALA A 208 -15.25 -0.40 -9.29
N THR A 209 -15.88 -0.50 -8.11
CA THR A 209 -17.03 -1.38 -7.92
C THR A 209 -17.91 -1.09 -9.13
N PRO A 210 -18.26 -2.10 -9.94
CA PRO A 210 -19.15 -1.88 -11.07
C PRO A 210 -20.33 -1.06 -10.55
N SER A 211 -20.87 -0.17 -11.37
CA SER A 211 -22.11 0.50 -10.96
C SER A 211 -23.08 -0.58 -10.46
N PRO A 212 -23.84 -0.36 -9.37
CA PRO A 212 -24.77 -1.37 -8.85
C PRO A 212 -25.48 -2.14 -9.97
N ASN A 213 -25.98 -1.43 -10.97
CA ASN A 213 -26.69 -2.00 -12.13
C ASN A 213 -25.85 -2.95 -13.03
N GLU A 214 -24.53 -2.77 -13.15
CA GLU A 214 -23.66 -3.67 -13.90
C GLU A 214 -23.25 -4.91 -13.09
N ALA A 215 -23.03 -4.78 -11.77
CA ALA A 215 -22.76 -5.90 -10.88
C ALA A 215 -24.01 -6.78 -10.63
N LEU A 216 -25.20 -6.19 -10.78
CA LEU A 216 -26.49 -6.88 -10.66
C LEU A 216 -26.87 -7.65 -11.95
N SER A 217 -26.36 -7.23 -13.12
CA SER A 217 -26.71 -7.83 -14.42
C SER A 217 -26.15 -9.26 -14.55
N GLY A 218 -27.02 -10.27 -14.39
CA GLY A 218 -26.65 -11.69 -14.44
C GLY A 218 -26.24 -12.31 -13.11
N SER A 219 -26.32 -11.53 -12.01
CA SER A 219 -26.05 -12.00 -10.66
C SER A 219 -27.30 -12.56 -10.00
N ILE A 220 -27.19 -13.73 -9.35
CA ILE A 220 -28.29 -14.35 -8.59
C ILE A 220 -28.47 -13.71 -7.21
N TRP A 221 -27.46 -12.99 -6.71
CA TRP A 221 -27.42 -12.51 -5.33
C TRP A 221 -28.60 -11.61 -4.94
N PRO A 222 -29.10 -10.70 -5.80
CA PRO A 222 -30.23 -9.83 -5.47
C PRO A 222 -31.53 -10.61 -5.19
N GLU A 223 -31.76 -11.69 -5.93
CA GLU A 223 -32.97 -12.53 -5.81
C GLU A 223 -33.00 -13.31 -4.48
N LEU A 224 -31.82 -13.51 -3.89
CA LEU A 224 -31.65 -14.23 -2.62
C LEU A 224 -31.74 -13.30 -1.40
N VAL A 225 -31.83 -11.98 -1.58
CA VAL A 225 -31.94 -11.03 -0.47
C VAL A 225 -33.40 -10.84 -0.05
N GLU A 226 -33.64 -10.93 1.25
CA GLU A 226 -34.91 -10.55 1.90
C GLU A 226 -34.69 -9.32 2.78
N LEU A 227 -35.64 -8.37 2.76
CA LEU A 227 -35.59 -7.16 3.60
C LEU A 227 -36.21 -7.43 4.97
N ALA A 228 -35.53 -6.97 6.03
CA ALA A 228 -36.11 -6.98 7.37
C ALA A 228 -37.20 -5.90 7.51
N GLU A 229 -38.12 -6.11 8.45
CA GLU A 229 -39.25 -5.20 8.68
C GLU A 229 -38.77 -3.77 8.98
N GLY A 230 -39.34 -2.79 8.26
CA GLY A 230 -38.99 -1.38 8.39
C GLY A 230 -37.80 -0.91 7.53
N THR A 231 -37.18 -1.81 6.75
CA THR A 231 -36.14 -1.44 5.78
C THR A 231 -36.78 -1.09 4.43
N THR A 232 -36.43 0.07 3.87
CA THR A 232 -37.04 0.60 2.63
C THR A 232 -36.08 0.65 1.43
N GLU A 233 -34.80 0.47 1.67
CA GLU A 233 -33.73 0.50 0.66
C GLU A 233 -33.20 -0.92 0.44
N TYR A 234 -32.63 -1.22 -0.73
CA TYR A 234 -31.92 -2.49 -0.96
C TYR A 234 -30.41 -2.34 -0.66
N PRO A 235 -29.66 -3.43 -0.44
CA PRO A 235 -28.25 -3.36 -0.11
C PRO A 235 -27.42 -2.49 -1.06
N TRP A 236 -27.70 -2.56 -2.36
CA TRP A 236 -26.98 -1.84 -3.40
C TRP A 236 -27.33 -0.34 -3.51
N ASP A 237 -28.42 0.09 -2.86
CA ASP A 237 -28.79 1.50 -2.72
C ASP A 237 -28.19 2.12 -1.44
N CYS A 238 -27.73 1.27 -0.51
CA CYS A 238 -27.18 1.71 0.77
C CYS A 238 -25.70 2.10 0.67
N LYS A 239 -25.31 3.12 1.44
CA LYS A 239 -23.93 3.64 1.45
C LYS A 239 -22.90 2.68 2.05
N ASP A 240 -23.21 2.07 3.20
CA ASP A 240 -22.26 1.30 4.02
C ASP A 240 -22.90 0.00 4.54
N VAL A 241 -22.94 -1.03 3.69
CA VAL A 241 -23.44 -2.37 4.06
C VAL A 241 -22.33 -3.19 4.72
N VAL A 242 -22.63 -3.70 5.92
CA VAL A 242 -21.79 -4.65 6.66
C VAL A 242 -22.38 -6.04 6.50
N TYR A 243 -21.55 -6.99 6.11
CA TYR A 243 -21.92 -8.38 5.95
C TYR A 243 -21.41 -9.24 7.10
N VAL A 244 -22.25 -10.13 7.60
CA VAL A 244 -21.90 -11.16 8.57
C VAL A 244 -22.65 -12.43 8.22
N ASP A 245 -21.98 -13.57 8.24
CA ASP A 245 -22.56 -14.85 7.85
C ASP A 245 -22.32 -15.94 8.89
N GLY A 246 -23.15 -16.98 8.85
CA GLY A 246 -23.02 -18.11 9.75
C GLY A 246 -24.17 -19.09 9.65
N ALA A 247 -24.12 -20.11 10.51
CA ALA A 247 -25.20 -21.08 10.65
C ALA A 247 -26.38 -20.48 11.43
N TRP A 248 -26.14 -19.71 12.49
CA TRP A 248 -27.18 -19.08 13.33
C TRP A 248 -28.13 -20.06 14.05
N ASN A 249 -27.65 -21.28 14.30
CA ASN A 249 -28.35 -22.25 15.14
C ASN A 249 -28.46 -21.75 16.59
N PHE A 250 -29.58 -22.04 17.25
CA PHE A 250 -29.80 -21.75 18.67
C PHE A 250 -29.40 -20.33 19.09
N PHE A 251 -29.94 -19.33 18.40
CA PHE A 251 -29.55 -17.93 18.57
C PHE A 251 -29.38 -17.51 20.04
N HIS A 252 -28.16 -17.14 20.41
CA HIS A 252 -27.72 -16.91 21.79
C HIS A 252 -27.10 -15.51 21.94
N PRO A 253 -26.72 -15.08 23.16
CA PRO A 253 -26.18 -13.74 23.40
C PRO A 253 -24.93 -13.38 22.58
N GLY A 254 -24.12 -14.37 22.19
CA GLY A 254 -22.98 -14.19 21.30
C GLY A 254 -23.40 -13.68 19.92
N HIS A 255 -24.37 -14.34 19.28
CA HIS A 255 -24.98 -13.89 18.02
C HIS A 255 -25.62 -12.50 18.14
N GLN A 256 -26.34 -12.23 19.24
CA GLN A 256 -26.92 -10.90 19.45
C GLN A 256 -25.87 -9.80 19.53
N ARG A 257 -24.70 -10.11 20.10
CA ARG A 257 -23.60 -9.16 20.25
C ARG A 257 -22.88 -8.90 18.94
N ILE A 258 -22.57 -9.93 18.15
CA ILE A 258 -21.91 -9.71 16.85
C ILE A 258 -22.80 -8.88 15.91
N LEU A 259 -24.13 -9.11 15.91
CA LEU A 259 -25.06 -8.28 15.13
C LEU A 259 -25.11 -6.83 15.61
N ARG A 260 -25.08 -6.60 16.93
CA ARG A 260 -25.00 -5.24 17.49
C ARG A 260 -23.71 -4.53 17.08
N GLU A 261 -22.59 -5.23 17.13
CA GLU A 261 -21.27 -4.70 16.78
C GLU A 261 -21.16 -4.45 15.26
N ALA A 262 -21.71 -5.33 14.42
CA ALA A 262 -21.79 -5.13 12.98
C ALA A 262 -22.61 -3.87 12.65
N LYS A 263 -23.74 -3.65 13.34
CA LYS A 263 -24.57 -2.45 13.16
C LYS A 263 -23.85 -1.15 13.52
N GLN A 264 -22.84 -1.18 14.39
CA GLN A 264 -22.03 0.00 14.71
C GLN A 264 -20.98 0.33 13.64
N ARG A 265 -20.71 -0.59 12.70
CA ARG A 265 -19.64 -0.48 11.69
C ARG A 265 -20.10 -0.03 10.31
N GLY A 266 -21.41 0.11 10.11
CA GLY A 266 -22.01 0.64 8.88
C GLY A 266 -23.47 1.02 9.08
N SER A 267 -24.12 1.45 8.00
CA SER A 267 -25.50 1.93 8.06
C SER A 267 -26.51 0.78 8.12
N HIS A 268 -26.22 -0.33 7.44
CA HIS A 268 -27.10 -1.49 7.34
C HIS A 268 -26.32 -2.80 7.54
N VAL A 269 -27.01 -3.81 8.06
CA VAL A 269 -26.43 -5.14 8.30
C VAL A 269 -27.13 -6.15 7.39
N LEU A 270 -26.34 -6.79 6.53
CA LEU A 270 -26.72 -7.93 5.73
C LEU A 270 -26.25 -9.21 6.41
N VAL A 271 -27.18 -10.09 6.76
CA VAL A 271 -26.87 -11.37 7.41
C VAL A 271 -26.99 -12.53 6.43
N GLY A 272 -25.90 -13.23 6.19
CA GLY A 272 -25.88 -14.48 5.43
C GLY A 272 -26.26 -15.68 6.29
N ILE A 273 -27.21 -16.50 5.80
CA ILE A 273 -27.61 -17.73 6.48
C ILE A 273 -27.29 -18.92 5.59
N HIS A 274 -26.41 -19.81 6.06
CA HIS A 274 -26.08 -21.03 5.32
C HIS A 274 -27.28 -21.98 5.25
N SER A 275 -27.48 -22.59 4.09
CA SER A 275 -28.54 -23.59 3.88
C SER A 275 -28.26 -24.87 4.69
N ASP A 276 -29.32 -25.64 4.98
CA ASP A 276 -29.16 -26.93 5.64
C ASP A 276 -28.27 -27.88 4.80
N ALA A 277 -28.39 -27.83 3.48
CA ALA A 277 -27.55 -28.62 2.57
C ALA A 277 -26.06 -28.25 2.70
N THR A 278 -25.73 -26.96 2.66
CA THR A 278 -24.35 -26.47 2.81
C THR A 278 -23.71 -26.95 4.11
N LEU A 279 -24.44 -26.84 5.23
CA LEU A 279 -23.95 -27.28 6.53
C LEU A 279 -23.77 -28.80 6.59
N ASN A 280 -24.73 -29.56 6.03
CA ASN A 280 -24.67 -31.01 6.01
C ASN A 280 -23.48 -31.54 5.20
N ASP A 281 -23.22 -30.93 4.04
CA ASP A 281 -22.14 -31.32 3.15
C ASP A 281 -20.76 -31.06 3.78
N LEU A 282 -20.61 -29.96 4.54
CA LEU A 282 -19.35 -29.58 5.18
C LEU A 282 -19.02 -30.39 6.44
N PHE A 283 -20.04 -30.67 7.25
CA PHE A 283 -19.87 -31.27 8.58
C PHE A 283 -20.29 -32.74 8.65
N GLY A 284 -20.86 -33.30 7.58
CA GLY A 284 -21.30 -34.69 7.50
C GLY A 284 -22.44 -35.05 8.47
N LYS A 285 -23.12 -34.05 9.02
CA LYS A 285 -24.24 -34.21 9.97
C LYS A 285 -25.34 -33.19 9.66
N PRO A 286 -26.63 -33.54 9.89
CA PRO A 286 -27.73 -32.59 9.80
C PRO A 286 -27.49 -31.34 10.66
N SER A 287 -27.81 -30.16 10.12
CA SER A 287 -27.92 -28.92 10.89
C SER A 287 -28.80 -29.14 12.13
N HIS A 288 -28.39 -28.56 13.25
CA HIS A 288 -29.10 -28.71 14.52
C HIS A 288 -30.46 -28.00 14.54
N GLU A 289 -30.62 -26.96 13.71
CA GLU A 289 -31.86 -26.26 13.49
C GLU A 289 -32.12 -26.04 11.99
N ASN A 290 -33.38 -26.15 11.58
CA ASN A 290 -33.75 -26.02 10.17
C ASN A 290 -33.57 -24.57 9.66
N PHE A 291 -33.31 -24.43 8.37
CA PHE A 291 -33.06 -23.14 7.72
C PHE A 291 -34.19 -22.14 7.95
N VAL A 292 -35.46 -22.57 7.83
CA VAL A 292 -36.62 -21.67 7.92
C VAL A 292 -36.73 -21.01 9.30
N THR A 293 -36.46 -21.75 10.37
CA THR A 293 -36.49 -21.23 11.74
C THR A 293 -35.34 -20.26 11.99
N ARG A 294 -34.14 -20.57 11.51
CA ARG A 294 -32.96 -19.68 11.61
C ARG A 294 -33.21 -18.39 10.84
N PHE A 295 -33.72 -18.52 9.61
CA PHE A 295 -34.10 -17.42 8.74
C PHE A 295 -35.13 -16.49 9.37
N GLY A 296 -36.29 -17.03 9.80
CA GLY A 296 -37.34 -16.22 10.41
C GLY A 296 -36.88 -15.46 11.65
N ARG A 297 -36.02 -16.09 12.48
CA ARG A 297 -35.48 -15.47 13.68
C ARG A 297 -34.52 -14.31 13.37
N ILE A 298 -33.61 -14.51 12.42
CA ILE A 298 -32.64 -13.48 12.02
C ILE A 298 -33.35 -12.31 11.33
N LEU A 299 -34.36 -12.59 10.50
CA LEU A 299 -35.14 -11.57 9.80
C LEU A 299 -35.88 -10.62 10.76
N GLN A 300 -36.30 -11.13 11.93
CA GLN A 300 -36.97 -10.34 12.98
C GLN A 300 -36.00 -9.61 13.92
N ASN A 301 -34.68 -9.73 13.72
CA ASN A 301 -33.72 -9.13 14.62
C ASN A 301 -33.58 -7.61 14.36
N ARG A 302 -33.74 -6.80 15.42
CA ARG A 302 -33.67 -5.33 15.38
C ARG A 302 -32.39 -4.72 14.80
N PHE A 303 -31.28 -5.46 14.73
CA PHE A 303 -30.02 -4.96 14.19
C PHE A 303 -29.83 -5.31 12.71
N VAL A 304 -30.65 -6.22 12.18
CA VAL A 304 -30.58 -6.75 10.83
C VAL A 304 -31.40 -5.88 9.89
N SER A 305 -30.85 -5.59 8.73
CA SER A 305 -31.53 -4.85 7.66
C SER A 305 -31.91 -5.77 6.51
N PHE A 306 -31.05 -6.75 6.23
CA PHE A 306 -31.20 -7.68 5.11
C PHE A 306 -30.79 -9.07 5.52
N VAL A 307 -31.41 -10.08 4.93
CA VAL A 307 -31.01 -11.49 5.07
C VAL A 307 -30.72 -12.07 3.71
N LEU A 308 -29.52 -12.61 3.51
CA LEU A 308 -29.15 -13.37 2.31
C LEU A 308 -29.49 -14.85 2.54
N LYS A 309 -30.47 -15.34 1.77
CA LYS A 309 -30.88 -16.75 1.74
C LYS A 309 -29.78 -17.60 1.11
N ASP A 310 -29.62 -18.82 1.63
CA ASP A 310 -28.67 -19.81 1.12
C ASP A 310 -27.24 -19.26 0.91
N ALA A 311 -26.76 -18.48 1.88
CA ALA A 311 -25.45 -17.87 1.80
C ALA A 311 -24.36 -18.94 1.64
N PRO A 312 -23.42 -18.78 0.69
CA PRO A 312 -22.35 -19.74 0.48
C PRO A 312 -21.42 -19.80 1.70
N TRP A 313 -20.80 -20.95 1.94
CA TRP A 313 -19.83 -21.11 3.03
C TRP A 313 -18.62 -20.19 2.86
N VAL A 314 -18.22 -19.93 1.62
CA VAL A 314 -17.11 -19.06 1.27
C VAL A 314 -17.68 -17.80 0.71
N VAL A 315 -17.11 -16.66 1.07
CA VAL A 315 -17.57 -15.36 0.59
C VAL A 315 -16.90 -15.06 -0.75
N PRO A 316 -17.58 -15.23 -1.90
CA PRO A 316 -16.97 -15.00 -3.19
C PRO A 316 -16.97 -13.51 -3.53
N GLN A 317 -16.10 -13.11 -4.45
CA GLN A 317 -15.93 -11.69 -4.81
C GLN A 317 -17.17 -11.10 -5.50
N ASP A 318 -17.88 -11.89 -6.29
CA ASP A 318 -19.09 -11.48 -7.01
C ASP A 318 -20.25 -11.16 -6.05
N LEU A 319 -20.41 -11.92 -4.96
CA LEU A 319 -21.35 -11.59 -3.87
C LEU A 319 -21.04 -10.22 -3.27
N ILE A 320 -19.77 -9.96 -2.94
CA ILE A 320 -19.31 -8.69 -2.36
C ILE A 320 -19.62 -7.52 -3.29
N GLN A 321 -19.36 -7.69 -4.58
CA GLN A 321 -19.60 -6.66 -5.59
C GLN A 321 -21.10 -6.44 -5.85
N ALA A 322 -21.87 -7.50 -6.09
CA ALA A 322 -23.29 -7.41 -6.43
C ALA A 322 -24.12 -6.79 -5.30
N LEU A 323 -23.82 -7.13 -4.05
CA LEU A 323 -24.52 -6.60 -2.88
C LEU A 323 -23.85 -5.36 -2.28
N CYS A 324 -22.84 -4.81 -2.97
CA CYS A 324 -22.12 -3.58 -2.58
C CYS A 324 -21.59 -3.61 -1.13
N ILE A 325 -21.13 -4.77 -0.68
CA ILE A 325 -20.63 -4.99 0.68
C ILE A 325 -19.34 -4.19 0.88
N LYS A 326 -19.31 -3.37 1.93
CA LYS A 326 -18.14 -2.54 2.27
C LYS A 326 -17.25 -3.16 3.33
N LYS A 327 -17.84 -3.95 4.22
CA LYS A 327 -17.13 -4.64 5.30
C LYS A 327 -17.70 -6.01 5.52
N VAL A 328 -16.84 -6.98 5.82
CA VAL A 328 -17.21 -8.30 6.30
C VAL A 328 -16.79 -8.42 7.75
N VAL A 329 -17.69 -8.85 8.61
CA VAL A 329 -17.47 -8.97 10.05
C VAL A 329 -17.55 -10.45 10.44
N THR A 330 -16.59 -10.89 11.25
CA THR A 330 -16.62 -12.21 11.88
C THR A 330 -16.21 -12.11 13.36
N GLY A 331 -16.57 -13.11 14.16
CA GLY A 331 -16.17 -13.19 15.56
C GLY A 331 -14.74 -13.70 15.73
N SER A 332 -14.16 -13.51 16.91
CA SER A 332 -12.90 -14.16 17.28
C SER A 332 -13.06 -15.68 17.44
N VAL A 333 -14.28 -16.11 17.76
CA VAL A 333 -14.77 -17.46 17.47
C VAL A 333 -15.43 -17.36 16.10
N ASP A 334 -14.74 -17.83 15.06
CA ASP A 334 -15.22 -17.77 13.68
C ASP A 334 -16.23 -18.89 13.38
N LYS A 335 -16.90 -18.81 12.22
CA LYS A 335 -17.91 -19.81 11.82
C LYS A 335 -17.37 -21.24 11.71
N VAL A 336 -16.08 -21.40 11.45
CA VAL A 336 -15.43 -22.73 11.43
C VAL A 336 -15.40 -23.26 12.85
N THR A 337 -14.84 -22.50 13.78
CA THR A 337 -14.71 -22.88 15.19
C THR A 337 -16.07 -23.07 15.86
N ASP A 338 -17.05 -22.23 15.53
CA ASP A 338 -18.39 -22.25 16.09
C ASP A 338 -19.19 -23.51 15.69
N CYS A 339 -19.16 -23.87 14.40
CA CYS A 339 -19.87 -25.04 13.87
C CYS A 339 -19.11 -26.37 14.06
N GLY A 340 -17.78 -26.30 14.22
CA GLY A 340 -16.90 -27.46 14.49
C GLY A 340 -15.92 -27.77 13.35
N LYS A 341 -15.34 -28.98 13.37
CA LYS A 341 -14.34 -29.37 12.36
C LYS A 341 -15.01 -29.67 11.01
N VAL A 342 -14.62 -28.93 9.98
CA VAL A 342 -14.99 -29.23 8.58
C VAL A 342 -14.34 -30.55 8.14
N LEU A 343 -15.08 -31.44 7.47
CA LEU A 343 -14.61 -32.78 7.10
C LEU A 343 -13.82 -32.83 5.78
N ILE A 344 -13.79 -31.73 5.03
CA ILE A 344 -13.11 -31.65 3.73
C ILE A 344 -11.62 -31.36 3.97
N ASP A 345 -10.80 -32.43 3.93
CA ASP A 345 -9.38 -32.44 4.33
C ASP A 345 -8.39 -31.86 3.30
N GLU A 346 -8.83 -31.35 2.14
CA GLU A 346 -7.91 -31.07 1.01
C GLU A 346 -7.34 -29.65 0.89
N LEU A 347 -7.77 -28.63 1.64
CA LEU A 347 -7.16 -27.29 1.50
C LEU A 347 -7.14 -26.51 2.82
N SER A 348 -6.07 -25.74 3.00
CA SER A 348 -5.91 -24.61 3.93
C SER A 348 -6.93 -23.49 3.60
N TYR A 349 -8.21 -23.81 3.72
CA TYR A 349 -9.28 -23.07 3.08
C TYR A 349 -9.87 -22.06 4.04
N ASP A 350 -9.37 -20.82 3.98
CA ASP A 350 -9.96 -19.68 4.69
C ASP A 350 -11.23 -19.23 3.95
N PRO A 351 -12.44 -19.42 4.51
CA PRO A 351 -13.69 -19.01 3.87
C PRO A 351 -13.82 -17.48 3.73
N TYR A 352 -12.95 -16.73 4.40
CA TYR A 352 -12.84 -15.27 4.34
C TYR A 352 -11.60 -14.80 3.59
N LYS A 353 -10.92 -15.67 2.83
CA LYS A 353 -9.73 -15.31 2.04
C LYS A 353 -9.96 -14.07 1.16
N VAL A 354 -11.06 -14.04 0.41
CA VAL A 354 -11.36 -12.93 -0.51
C VAL A 354 -11.59 -11.61 0.26
N PRO A 355 -12.49 -11.53 1.27
CA PRO A 355 -12.61 -10.36 2.12
C PRO A 355 -11.29 -9.91 2.78
N ARG A 356 -10.45 -10.86 3.18
CA ARG A 356 -9.14 -10.59 3.79
C ARG A 356 -8.17 -9.96 2.79
N ASP A 357 -8.06 -10.54 1.60
CA ASP A 357 -7.21 -10.03 0.52
C ASP A 357 -7.64 -8.64 0.05
N LEU A 358 -8.95 -8.35 0.11
CA LEU A 358 -9.52 -7.03 -0.19
C LEU A 358 -9.37 -6.02 0.96
N GLY A 359 -8.90 -6.43 2.13
CA GLY A 359 -8.73 -5.56 3.30
C GLY A 359 -10.04 -5.08 3.94
N ILE A 360 -11.15 -5.79 3.70
CA ILE A 360 -12.49 -5.43 4.19
C ILE A 360 -13.00 -6.35 5.32
N LEU A 361 -12.21 -7.34 5.73
CA LEU A 361 -12.52 -8.24 6.84
C LEU A 361 -12.14 -7.62 8.19
N GLU A 362 -13.09 -7.53 9.11
CA GLU A 362 -12.87 -7.19 10.51
C GLU A 362 -13.21 -8.37 11.43
N VAL A 363 -12.32 -8.65 12.39
CA VAL A 363 -12.53 -9.65 13.44
C VAL A 363 -12.92 -8.94 14.73
N ILE A 364 -14.07 -9.33 15.28
CA ILE A 364 -14.64 -8.75 16.51
C ILE A 364 -14.46 -9.72 17.67
N ASN A 365 -13.95 -9.22 18.79
CA ASN A 365 -13.78 -10.06 19.98
C ASN A 365 -15.14 -10.53 20.55
N SER A 366 -15.37 -11.84 20.49
CA SER A 366 -16.60 -12.49 20.96
C SER A 366 -16.84 -12.37 22.47
N GLN A 367 -15.82 -11.99 23.27
CA GLN A 367 -15.76 -11.91 24.76
C GLN A 367 -16.22 -13.18 25.52
N ASP A 368 -16.75 -14.16 24.81
CA ASP A 368 -17.24 -15.42 25.31
C ASP A 368 -16.81 -16.52 24.33
N SER A 369 -16.57 -17.71 24.85
CA SER A 369 -16.18 -18.91 24.10
C SER A 369 -17.36 -19.83 23.80
N ILE A 370 -18.61 -19.37 24.03
CA ILE A 370 -19.81 -20.13 23.65
C ILE A 370 -19.77 -20.39 22.14
N THR A 371 -19.75 -21.68 21.82
CA THR A 371 -19.98 -22.23 20.48
C THR A 371 -21.36 -22.86 20.39
N GLU A 372 -21.87 -23.06 19.19
CA GLU A 372 -23.10 -23.81 18.93
C GLU A 372 -23.11 -25.17 19.66
N THR A 373 -21.99 -25.90 19.58
CA THR A 373 -21.84 -27.21 20.21
C THR A 373 -21.94 -27.11 21.74
N SER A 374 -21.21 -26.18 22.34
CA SER A 374 -21.24 -25.99 23.80
C SER A 374 -22.62 -25.54 24.31
N PHE A 375 -23.31 -24.68 23.56
CA PHE A 375 -24.66 -24.23 23.90
C PHE A 375 -25.66 -25.39 23.81
N GLN A 376 -25.54 -26.23 22.79
CA GLN A 376 -26.39 -27.40 22.63
C GLN A 376 -26.19 -28.41 23.76
N GLU A 377 -24.94 -28.71 24.13
CA GLU A 377 -24.62 -29.61 25.23
C GLU A 377 -25.14 -29.09 26.57
N GLU A 378 -25.01 -27.80 26.82
CA GLU A 378 -25.58 -27.15 28.00
C GLU A 378 -27.11 -27.27 28.02
N HIS A 379 -27.78 -26.98 26.91
CA HIS A 379 -29.24 -27.10 26.81
C HIS A 379 -29.73 -28.54 27.02
N LYS A 380 -29.04 -29.53 26.44
CA LYS A 380 -29.33 -30.95 26.67
C LYS A 380 -29.17 -31.31 28.15
N THR A 381 -28.10 -30.83 28.78
CA THR A 381 -27.82 -31.08 30.20
C THR A 381 -28.88 -30.46 31.10
N ARG A 382 -29.29 -29.20 30.85
CA ARG A 382 -30.36 -28.51 31.59
C ARG A 382 -31.71 -29.20 31.43
N ALA A 383 -32.04 -29.64 30.21
CA ALA A 383 -33.28 -30.38 29.94
C ALA A 383 -33.33 -31.72 30.68
N LEU A 384 -32.21 -32.43 30.78
CA LEU A 384 -32.09 -33.68 31.56
C LEU A 384 -32.18 -33.45 33.07
N GLN A 385 -31.79 -32.26 33.55
CA GLN A 385 -31.85 -31.87 34.96
C GLN A 385 -33.23 -31.30 35.37
N GLY A 386 -34.20 -31.21 34.45
CA GLY A 386 -35.56 -30.76 34.75
C GLY A 386 -35.69 -29.28 35.09
N VAL A 387 -34.68 -28.46 34.76
CA VAL A 387 -34.69 -27.02 34.99
C VAL A 387 -35.22 -26.35 33.71
N SER A 388 -36.50 -25.98 33.70
CA SER A 388 -37.07 -25.18 32.62
C SER A 388 -36.51 -23.73 32.64
N PRO A 389 -36.48 -23.04 31.47
CA PRO A 389 -35.84 -21.73 31.31
C PRO A 389 -36.37 -20.63 32.21
#